data_AF-A0A8J2TKQ0-F1
#
_entry.id   AF-A0A8J2TKQ0-F1
#
_cell.length_a   1.000
_cell.length_b   1.000
_cell.length_c   1.000
_cell.angle_alpha   90.00
_cell.angle_beta   90.00
_cell.angle_gamma   90.00
#
_symmetry.space_group_name_H-M   'P 1'
#
loop_
_entity.id
_entity.type
_entity.pdbx_description
1 polymer ?
#
loop_
_entity_poly.entity_id
_entity_poly.type
_entity_poly.pdbx_seq_one_letter_code
_entity_poly.pdbx_strand_id
1 'polypeptide(L)'
;MKSALSASIHAEDEAVKTRFERAEALLGGQNPLNRLEGVVLAEDQDSPSKEVKKERVIRDSFTLPSDDYELIAALKKRCLLSAVNVTKSEVIRAGLHALHQLSDNELLSLIDSLAKVKTGRPSSSK
;
A
#
# COMPACT_ATOMS: atom_id res chain seq x y z
N MET A 1 5.27 -36.30 -40.98
CA MET A 1 5.87 -35.61 -39.82
C MET A 1 5.15 -34.32 -39.41
N LYS A 2 4.59 -33.53 -40.34
CA LYS A 2 3.92 -32.25 -40.01
C LYS A 2 2.56 -32.40 -39.28
N SER A 3 1.79 -33.45 -39.57
CA SER A 3 0.47 -33.68 -38.97
C SER A 3 0.49 -34.13 -37.50
N ALA A 4 1.53 -34.88 -37.10
CA ALA A 4 1.70 -35.30 -35.72
C ALA A 4 2.10 -34.12 -34.81
N LEU A 5 2.91 -33.20 -35.34
CA LEU A 5 3.32 -31.97 -34.66
C LEU A 5 2.13 -31.01 -34.48
N SER A 6 1.28 -30.85 -35.50
CA SER A 6 0.09 -30.01 -35.37
C SER A 6 -0.91 -30.59 -34.37
N ALA A 7 -1.12 -31.91 -34.36
CA ALA A 7 -1.99 -32.57 -33.39
C ALA A 7 -1.49 -32.41 -31.94
N SER A 8 -0.17 -32.44 -31.73
CA SER A 8 0.44 -32.21 -30.41
C SER A 8 0.23 -30.77 -29.93
N ILE A 9 0.40 -29.78 -30.81
CA ILE A 9 0.19 -28.36 -30.46
C ILE A 9 -1.28 -28.11 -30.10
N HIS A 10 -2.23 -28.68 -30.86
CA HIS A 10 -3.65 -28.50 -30.56
C HIS A 10 -4.04 -29.20 -29.25
N ALA A 11 -3.43 -30.34 -28.91
CA ALA A 11 -3.66 -31.01 -27.65
C ALA A 11 -3.13 -30.21 -26.45
N GLU A 12 -2.00 -29.52 -26.61
CA GLU A 12 -1.45 -28.61 -25.59
C GLU A 12 -2.34 -27.37 -25.43
N ASP A 13 -2.81 -26.77 -26.51
CA ASP A 13 -3.72 -25.63 -26.48
C ASP A 13 -5.04 -25.96 -25.78
N GLU A 14 -5.61 -27.14 -26.05
CA GLU A 14 -6.82 -27.62 -25.38
C GLU A 14 -6.57 -27.87 -23.88
N ALA A 15 -5.44 -28.49 -23.52
CA ALA A 15 -5.09 -28.70 -22.11
C ALA A 15 -4.89 -27.38 -21.35
N VAL A 16 -4.33 -26.36 -22.00
CA VAL A 16 -4.17 -25.01 -21.45
C VAL A 16 -5.54 -24.37 -21.25
N LYS A 17 -6.44 -24.43 -22.24
CA LYS A 17 -7.81 -23.91 -22.12
C LYS A 17 -8.58 -24.57 -20.99
N THR A 18 -8.57 -25.91 -20.89
CA THR A 18 -9.26 -26.63 -19.81
C THR A 18 -8.72 -26.24 -18.43
N ARG A 19 -7.42 -25.98 -18.32
CA ARG A 19 -6.81 -25.50 -17.08
C ARG A 19 -7.26 -24.07 -16.74
N PHE A 20 -7.37 -23.18 -17.72
CA PHE A 20 -7.89 -21.83 -17.54
C PHE A 20 -9.36 -21.84 -17.13
N GLU A 21 -10.21 -22.64 -17.77
CA GLU A 21 -11.63 -22.80 -17.41
C GLU A 21 -11.81 -23.34 -16.00
N ARG A 22 -10.97 -24.31 -15.60
CA ARG A 22 -10.99 -24.84 -14.23
C ARG A 22 -10.55 -23.79 -13.20
N ALA A 23 -9.61 -22.91 -13.56
CA ALA A 23 -9.20 -21.80 -12.72
C ALA A 23 -10.33 -20.75 -12.62
N GLU A 24 -10.99 -20.42 -13.72
CA GLU A 24 -12.16 -19.53 -13.73
C GLU A 24 -13.34 -20.12 -12.94
N ALA A 25 -13.58 -21.43 -12.96
CA ALA A 25 -14.62 -22.04 -12.13
C ALA A 25 -14.29 -21.99 -10.62
N LEU A 26 -13.00 -22.06 -10.27
CA LEU A 26 -12.52 -22.00 -8.89
C LEU A 26 -12.43 -20.56 -8.34
N LEU A 27 -12.12 -19.58 -9.20
CA LEU A 27 -11.90 -18.18 -8.84
C LEU A 27 -13.04 -17.24 -9.27
N GLY A 28 -13.94 -17.68 -10.15
CA GLY A 28 -14.99 -16.89 -10.81
C GLY A 28 -16.23 -16.60 -9.97
N GLY A 29 -16.09 -16.59 -8.65
CA GLY A 29 -17.02 -15.90 -7.78
C GLY A 29 -16.68 -14.41 -7.73
N GLN A 30 -17.04 -13.68 -8.79
CA GLN A 30 -17.18 -12.20 -8.93
C GLN A 30 -16.48 -11.66 -10.19
N ASN A 31 -17.31 -11.22 -11.13
CA ASN A 31 -16.94 -10.59 -12.38
C ASN A 31 -16.44 -9.14 -12.12
N PRO A 32 -15.16 -8.77 -12.37
CA PRO A 32 -14.69 -7.40 -12.14
C PRO A 32 -14.91 -6.47 -13.36
N LEU A 33 -15.52 -6.97 -14.45
CA LEU A 33 -15.72 -6.23 -15.70
C LEU A 33 -17.09 -5.54 -15.83
N ASN A 34 -17.69 -5.12 -14.72
CA ASN A 34 -18.85 -4.20 -14.76
C ASN A 34 -18.59 -2.86 -14.02
N ARG A 35 -17.31 -2.51 -13.80
CA ARG A 35 -16.92 -1.25 -13.14
C ARG A 35 -16.35 -0.21 -14.10
N LEU A 36 -16.12 -0.54 -15.37
CA LEU A 36 -15.36 0.32 -16.28
C LEU A 36 -16.08 0.67 -17.58
N GLU A 37 -17.40 0.83 -17.55
CA GLU A 37 -18.12 1.59 -18.58
C GLU A 37 -19.20 2.45 -17.93
N GLY A 38 -19.17 3.76 -18.20
CA GLY A 38 -20.21 4.69 -17.74
C GLY A 38 -19.73 6.02 -17.17
N VAL A 39 -18.67 6.62 -17.72
CA VAL A 39 -18.49 8.08 -17.66
C VAL A 39 -19.62 8.69 -18.48
N VAL A 40 -20.62 9.27 -17.82
CA VAL A 40 -21.60 10.17 -18.43
C VAL A 40 -21.58 11.49 -17.69
N LEU A 41 -21.25 12.54 -18.44
CA LEU A 41 -21.35 13.94 -18.07
C LEU A 41 -22.85 14.27 -17.89
N ALA A 42 -23.23 14.83 -16.74
CA ALA A 42 -24.53 15.45 -16.54
C ALA A 42 -24.44 16.59 -15.51
N GLU A 43 -24.99 17.73 -15.92
CA GLU A 43 -25.09 19.00 -15.19
C GLU A 43 -26.10 18.95 -14.03
N ASP A 44 -25.96 19.93 -13.12
CA ASP A 44 -26.79 20.35 -11.98
C ASP A 44 -28.12 19.61 -11.72
N GLN A 45 -28.21 18.97 -10.54
CA GLN A 45 -29.40 19.07 -9.67
C GLN A 45 -29.04 18.83 -8.18
N ASP A 46 -29.45 19.78 -7.35
CA ASP A 46 -29.39 19.77 -5.88
C ASP A 46 -30.04 18.53 -5.26
N SER A 47 -29.28 17.78 -4.46
CA SER A 47 -29.83 16.95 -3.38
C SER A 47 -28.76 16.65 -2.31
N PRO A 48 -29.06 16.79 -1.00
CA PRO A 48 -28.06 16.68 0.06
C PRO A 48 -27.83 15.20 0.38
N SER A 49 -27.04 14.53 -0.45
CA SER A 49 -26.52 13.21 -0.10
C SER A 49 -25.30 13.40 0.81
N LYS A 50 -25.32 12.76 1.99
CA LYS A 50 -24.19 12.71 2.93
C LYS A 50 -22.98 12.08 2.24
N GLU A 51 -22.15 12.90 1.63
CA GLU A 51 -20.85 12.48 1.15
C GLU A 51 -19.99 12.09 2.36
N VAL A 52 -19.77 10.78 2.51
CA VAL A 52 -18.71 10.26 3.37
C VAL A 52 -17.39 10.75 2.76
N LYS A 53 -16.91 11.90 3.23
CA LYS A 53 -15.64 12.49 2.80
C LYS A 53 -14.54 11.46 3.01
N LYS A 54 -14.03 10.91 1.90
CA LYS A 54 -12.85 10.03 1.90
C LYS A 54 -11.71 10.79 2.57
N GLU A 55 -11.10 10.15 3.57
CA GLU A 55 -10.03 10.75 4.36
C GLU A 55 -8.83 11.09 3.44
N ARG A 56 -8.32 12.32 3.55
CA ARG A 56 -7.23 12.79 2.68
C ARG A 56 -5.93 12.14 3.10
N VAL A 57 -5.27 11.44 2.17
CA VAL A 57 -3.95 10.84 2.39
C VAL A 57 -2.86 11.84 1.97
N ILE A 58 -2.03 12.27 2.91
CA ILE A 58 -0.86 13.13 2.67
C ILE A 58 0.39 12.25 2.69
N ARG A 59 1.27 12.41 1.68
CA ARG A 59 2.55 11.70 1.60
C ARG A 59 3.69 12.66 1.88
N ASP A 60 4.54 12.31 2.83
CA ASP A 60 5.72 13.09 3.21
C ASP A 60 7.00 12.25 3.03
N SER A 61 8.13 12.92 2.82
CA SER A 61 9.46 12.34 2.66
C SER A 61 10.41 12.83 3.75
N PHE A 62 10.78 11.93 4.66
CA PHE A 62 11.66 12.27 5.78
C PHE A 62 13.14 11.99 5.47
N THR A 63 14.01 12.89 5.96
CA THR A 63 15.45 12.64 6.08
C THR A 63 15.75 12.24 7.52
N LEU A 64 16.31 11.04 7.72
CA LEU A 64 16.60 10.48 9.05
C LEU A 64 18.10 10.15 9.18
N PRO A 65 18.68 10.25 10.38
CA PRO A 65 19.99 9.65 10.67
C PRO A 65 20.01 8.15 10.39
N SER A 66 21.21 7.59 10.20
CA SER A 66 21.39 6.14 9.97
C SER A 66 20.81 5.34 11.14
N ASP A 67 21.14 5.74 12.37
CA ASP A 67 20.74 5.05 13.59
C ASP A 67 19.21 4.97 13.72
N ASP A 68 18.49 6.07 13.45
CA ASP A 68 17.03 6.10 13.48
C ASP A 68 16.41 5.23 12.38
N TYR A 69 17.03 5.19 11.20
CA TYR A 69 16.59 4.33 10.12
C TYR A 69 16.74 2.84 10.46
N GLU A 70 17.83 2.48 11.15
CA GLU A 70 18.06 1.13 11.67
C GLU A 70 17.04 0.75 12.75
N LEU A 71 16.65 1.69 13.63
CA LEU A 71 15.58 1.46 14.61
C LEU A 71 14.27 1.07 13.91
N ILE A 72 13.88 1.75 12.83
CA ILE A 72 12.69 1.37 12.05
C ILE A 72 12.82 -0.07 11.52
N ALA A 73 13.99 -0.44 10.98
CA ALA A 73 14.21 -1.78 10.47
C ALA A 73 14.13 -2.85 11.59
N ALA A 74 14.70 -2.56 12.75
CA ALA A 74 14.63 -3.43 13.92
C ALA A 74 13.19 -3.62 14.41
N LEU A 75 12.39 -2.54 14.45
CA LEU A 75 10.97 -2.59 14.81
C LEU A 75 10.18 -3.47 13.82
N LYS A 76 10.40 -3.29 12.52
CA LYS A 76 9.78 -4.14 11.49
C LYS A 76 10.13 -5.62 11.69
N LYS A 77 11.40 -5.92 11.94
CA LYS A 77 11.87 -7.29 12.19
C LYS A 77 11.19 -7.87 13.44
N ARG A 78 11.04 -7.09 14.50
CA ARG A 78 10.36 -7.51 15.73
C ARG A 78 8.88 -7.84 15.48
N CYS A 79 8.17 -7.01 14.71
CA CYS A 79 6.79 -7.31 14.30
C CYS A 79 6.70 -8.58 13.45
N LEU A 80 7.67 -8.78 12.53
CA LEU A 80 7.71 -9.97 11.67
C LEU A 80 7.90 -11.26 12.48
N LEU A 81 8.72 -11.22 13.54
CA LEU A 81 8.87 -12.35 14.47
C LEU A 81 7.54 -12.71 15.16
N SER A 82 6.65 -11.73 15.35
CA SER A 82 5.28 -11.93 15.83
C SER A 82 4.28 -12.25 14.71
N ALA A 83 4.75 -12.65 13.52
CA ALA A 83 3.95 -12.92 12.33
C ALA A 83 3.13 -11.72 11.80
N VAL A 84 3.51 -10.49 12.14
CA VAL A 84 2.87 -9.27 11.63
C VAL A 84 3.82 -8.54 10.68
N ASN A 85 3.44 -8.44 9.41
CA ASN A 85 4.17 -7.64 8.45
C ASN A 85 3.75 -6.16 8.56
N VAL A 86 4.71 -5.26 8.73
CA VAL A 86 4.46 -3.82 8.90
C VAL A 86 5.34 -2.99 7.97
N THR A 87 4.78 -1.90 7.47
CA THR A 87 5.44 -0.93 6.57
C THR A 87 6.13 0.18 7.36
N LYS A 88 7.02 0.93 6.70
CA LYS A 88 7.69 2.09 7.32
C LYS A 88 6.68 3.13 7.83
N SER A 89 5.64 3.42 7.04
CA SER A 89 4.61 4.39 7.41
C SER A 89 3.79 3.94 8.63
N GLU A 90 3.53 2.65 8.78
CA GLU A 90 2.83 2.13 9.96
C GLU A 90 3.66 2.27 11.23
N VAL A 91 4.95 1.96 11.18
CA VAL A 91 5.86 2.16 12.33
C VAL A 91 5.90 3.62 12.76
N ILE A 92 6.02 4.55 11.80
CA ILE A 92 6.04 5.99 12.09
C ILE A 92 4.72 6.44 12.71
N ARG A 93 3.58 6.06 12.12
CA ARG A 93 2.25 6.41 12.66
C ARG A 93 2.05 5.84 14.07
N ALA A 94 2.44 4.59 14.32
CA ALA A 94 2.38 3.98 15.64
C ALA A 94 3.24 4.76 16.66
N GLY A 95 4.43 5.20 16.25
CA GLY A 95 5.29 6.08 17.06
C GLY A 95 4.60 7.40 17.41
N LEU A 96 3.98 8.07 16.44
CA LEU A 96 3.24 9.32 16.68
C LEU A 96 2.09 9.14 17.69
N HIS A 97 1.31 8.07 17.56
CA HIS A 97 0.23 7.77 18.50
C HIS A 97 0.76 7.45 19.91
N ALA A 98 1.90 6.77 20.02
CA ALA A 98 2.54 6.53 21.31
C ALA A 98 3.05 7.84 21.94
N LEU A 99 3.69 8.71 21.15
CA LEU A 99 4.18 10.01 21.61
C LEU A 99 3.05 10.94 22.06
N HIS A 100 1.90 10.91 21.39
CA HIS A 100 0.74 11.73 21.75
C HIS A 100 0.11 11.35 23.11
N GLN A 101 0.35 10.12 23.58
CA GLN A 101 -0.16 9.65 24.88
C GLN A 101 0.75 10.02 26.06
N LEU A 102 1.96 10.52 25.79
CA LEU A 102 2.89 10.95 26.84
C LEU A 102 2.43 12.25 27.50
N SER A 103 2.86 12.47 28.74
CA SER A 103 2.70 13.79 29.36
C SER A 103 3.62 14.83 28.73
N ASP A 104 3.28 16.11 28.85
CA ASP A 104 4.05 17.21 28.26
C ASP A 104 5.53 17.19 28.69
N ASN A 105 5.79 16.92 29.98
CA ASN A 105 7.15 16.86 30.50
C ASN A 105 7.97 15.71 29.90
N GLU A 106 7.36 14.53 29.73
CA GLU A 106 8.02 13.38 29.12
C GLU A 106 8.30 13.62 27.64
N LEU A 107 7.33 14.20 26.93
CA LEU A 107 7.47 14.53 25.52
C LEU A 107 8.62 15.52 25.30
N LEU A 108 8.69 16.60 26.08
CA LEU A 108 9.75 17.60 25.98
C LEU A 108 11.12 16.98 26.28
N SER A 109 11.23 16.21 27.36
CA SER A 109 12.48 15.54 27.70
C SER A 109 12.94 14.57 26.60
N LEU A 110 12.00 13.86 25.96
CA LEU A 110 12.32 12.95 24.87
C LEU A 110 12.82 13.72 23.64
N ILE A 111 12.15 14.79 23.25
CA ILE A 111 12.52 15.63 22.11
C ILE A 111 13.91 16.26 22.32
N ASP A 112 14.20 16.74 23.52
CA ASP A 112 15.49 17.36 23.84
C ASP A 112 16.67 16.37 23.76
N SER A 113 16.40 15.08 23.95
CA SER A 113 17.42 14.02 23.84
C SER A 113 17.80 13.67 22.40
N LEU A 114 16.99 14.07 21.40
CA LEU A 114 17.19 13.69 20.01
C LEU A 114 18.35 14.47 19.37
N ALA A 115 19.18 13.75 18.61
CA ALA A 115 20.25 14.36 17.83
C ALA A 115 19.64 15.21 16.70
N LYS A 116 20.02 16.48 16.62
CA LYS A 116 19.57 17.36 15.53
C LYS A 116 20.10 16.85 14.19
N VAL A 117 19.18 16.47 13.31
CA VAL A 117 19.51 16.12 11.93
C VAL A 117 19.95 17.38 11.20
N LYS A 118 21.18 17.40 10.69
CA LYS A 118 21.60 18.44 9.74
C LYS A 118 20.90 18.17 8.41
N THR A 119 19.73 18.78 8.23
CA THR A 119 19.05 18.71 6.94
C THR A 119 19.86 19.53 5.93
N GLY A 120 20.31 18.89 4.85
CA GLY A 120 20.63 19.63 3.64
C GLY A 120 19.35 20.26 3.10
N ARG A 121 19.45 21.43 2.46
CA ARG A 121 18.32 22.05 1.75
C ARG A 121 17.96 21.17 0.54
N PRO A 122 16.76 20.57 0.45
CA PRO A 122 16.29 20.09 -0.84
C PRO A 122 16.13 21.31 -1.74
N SER A 123 16.97 21.44 -2.77
CA SER A 123 16.80 22.47 -3.79
C SER A 123 15.65 22.06 -4.71
N SER A 124 14.42 22.43 -4.39
CA SER A 124 13.30 22.30 -5.31
C SER A 124 13.06 23.66 -6.00
N SER A 125 13.71 23.84 -7.15
CA SER A 125 13.14 24.59 -8.28
C SER A 125 12.48 23.57 -9.20
N LYS A 126 11.15 23.57 -9.20
CA LYS A 126 10.18 23.31 -10.28
C LYS A 126 8.87 22.83 -9.69
#